data_AF-A0A483ITR1-F1
#
_entry.id   AF-A0A483ITR1-F1
#
_cell.length_a   1.000
_cell.length_b   1.000
_cell.length_c   1.000
_cell.angle_alpha   90.00
_cell.angle_beta   90.00
_cell.angle_gamma   90.00
#
_symmetry.space_group_name_H-M   'P 1'
#
loop_
_entity.id
_entity.type
_entity.pdbx_description
1 polymer ?
#
loop_
_entity_poly.entity_id
_entity_poly.type
_entity_poly.pdbx_seq_one_letter_code
_entity_poly.pdbx_strand_id
1 'polypeptide(L)'
;MNQLQSNKVLTLGENSCEFSPNSLIVKKDDSEVLSSNHPVNKDIGMVIEVASSNIVDAIQHPPKAPLISASLITALISTMCAATVAFIYNKIHWHSVIKREAKTKLLESISDVVNELRTDAISYWLKGYSKKSAKSLLEEEMRIKASLNIINSTITIYVSQVPRFKRKQVESKLRSFHDELFDIITGDDFETQTRKQDKGKVSAISTKCVAFRVLLNTIKF
;
A
#
# COMPACT_ATOMS: atom_id res chain seq x y z
N MET A 1 -15.94 49.51 -9.59
CA MET A 1 -16.42 48.79 -8.40
C MET A 1 -16.66 47.34 -8.78
N ASN A 2 -16.36 46.44 -7.86
CA ASN A 2 -16.38 44.97 -7.93
C ASN A 2 -15.14 44.29 -8.54
N GLN A 3 -14.16 44.19 -7.65
CA GLN A 3 -13.26 43.06 -7.49
C GLN A 3 -14.02 41.71 -7.55
N LEU A 4 -13.43 40.68 -8.14
CA LEU A 4 -12.76 39.64 -7.35
C LEU A 4 -11.90 38.75 -8.26
N GLN A 5 -10.60 38.75 -7.98
CA GLN A 5 -9.70 37.64 -8.26
C GLN A 5 -10.20 36.40 -7.51
N SER A 6 -10.14 35.22 -8.13
CA SER A 6 -10.12 33.97 -7.38
C SER A 6 -8.85 33.20 -7.73
N ASN A 7 -7.98 33.11 -6.73
CA ASN A 7 -6.72 32.38 -6.75
C ASN A 7 -6.98 30.87 -6.85
N LYS A 8 -6.11 30.20 -7.61
CA LYS A 8 -5.82 28.77 -7.47
C LYS A 8 -5.39 28.47 -6.04
N VAL A 9 -5.96 27.44 -5.41
CA VAL A 9 -5.18 26.44 -4.65
C VAL A 9 -5.80 25.07 -4.87
N LEU A 10 -4.92 24.14 -5.21
CA LEU A 10 -5.14 22.73 -5.47
C LEU A 10 -4.61 21.98 -4.24
N THR A 11 -5.47 21.28 -3.51
CA THR A 11 -5.12 20.30 -2.47
C THR A 11 -6.12 19.17 -2.59
N LEU A 12 -5.77 18.11 -3.34
CA LEU A 12 -5.19 16.87 -2.83
C LEU A 12 -6.12 16.20 -1.81
N GLY A 13 -6.82 15.17 -2.28
CA GLY A 13 -7.69 14.34 -1.49
C GLY A 13 -6.91 13.58 -0.42
N GLU A 14 -7.34 13.79 0.82
CA GLU A 14 -7.03 12.93 1.94
C GLU A 14 -8.31 12.29 2.45
N ASN A 15 -8.11 11.09 2.98
CA ASN A 15 -9.12 10.15 3.39
C ASN A 15 -9.87 10.67 4.64
N SER A 16 -11.19 10.72 4.55
CA SER A 16 -12.06 10.51 5.71
C SER A 16 -13.43 10.07 5.22
N CYS A 17 -13.65 8.74 5.19
CA CYS A 17 -15.00 8.20 5.26
C CYS A 17 -15.52 8.44 6.68
N GLU A 18 -15.88 9.68 7.01
CA GLU A 18 -16.76 9.95 8.14
C GLU A 18 -18.18 9.61 7.70
N PHE A 19 -18.72 8.57 8.33
CA PHE A 19 -20.12 8.19 8.20
C PHE A 19 -20.95 9.32 8.82
N SER A 20 -21.48 10.23 7.99
CA SER A 20 -22.39 11.28 8.47
C SER A 20 -23.79 10.66 8.68
N PRO A 21 -24.35 10.68 9.90
CA PRO A 21 -25.66 10.07 10.18
C PRO A 21 -26.83 10.79 9.49
N ASN A 22 -26.58 11.94 8.86
CA ASN A 22 -27.59 12.81 8.28
C ASN A 22 -28.12 12.35 6.91
N SER A 23 -27.65 11.21 6.37
CA SER A 23 -28.14 10.68 5.09
C SER A 23 -29.33 9.74 5.20
N LEU A 24 -29.88 9.49 6.40
CA LEU A 24 -31.12 8.75 6.61
C LEU A 24 -32.33 9.70 6.61
N ILE A 25 -32.57 10.36 5.47
CA ILE A 25 -33.84 11.02 5.21
C ILE A 25 -34.79 9.96 4.63
N VAL A 26 -35.60 9.38 5.49
CA VAL A 26 -36.82 8.67 5.08
C VAL A 26 -37.76 9.71 4.50
N LYS A 27 -37.92 9.68 3.18
CA LYS A 27 -38.89 10.51 2.48
C LYS A 27 -40.29 10.05 2.87
N LYS A 28 -40.98 10.82 3.70
CA LYS A 28 -42.42 10.75 3.92
C LYS A 28 -42.99 12.09 3.49
N ASP A 29 -43.62 12.11 2.32
CA ASP A 29 -44.42 13.24 1.87
C ASP A 29 -45.62 13.39 2.83
N ASP A 30 -45.69 14.52 3.53
CA ASP A 30 -46.75 15.53 3.37
C ASP A 30 -46.71 16.53 4.55
N SER A 31 -46.59 17.81 4.17
CA SER A 31 -47.27 18.97 4.76
C SER A 31 -47.20 19.20 6.28
N GLU A 32 -46.32 20.10 6.72
CA GLU A 32 -46.70 21.45 7.19
C GLU A 32 -45.49 22.16 7.83
N VAL A 33 -45.29 23.40 7.39
CA VAL A 33 -44.30 24.34 7.93
C VAL A 33 -44.81 24.83 9.29
N LEU A 34 -44.07 24.59 10.37
CA LEU A 34 -44.09 25.51 11.51
C LEU A 34 -42.71 25.64 12.17
N SER A 35 -42.21 26.86 12.08
CA SER A 35 -41.01 27.36 12.73
C SER A 35 -41.23 27.48 14.24
N SER A 36 -40.42 26.84 15.06
CA SER A 36 -40.06 27.36 16.40
C SER A 36 -38.91 26.58 17.04
N ASN A 37 -37.87 27.32 17.41
CA ASN A 37 -36.76 26.89 18.26
C ASN A 37 -37.25 26.43 19.65
N HIS A 38 -37.10 25.15 19.99
CA HIS A 38 -37.22 24.66 21.37
C HIS A 38 -36.36 23.39 21.61
N PRO A 39 -35.93 23.11 22.86
CA PRO A 39 -34.71 22.36 23.14
C PRO A 39 -34.92 20.84 22.97
N VAL A 40 -34.29 20.30 21.94
CA VAL A 40 -34.32 18.89 21.49
C VAL A 40 -33.90 17.86 22.55
N ASN A 41 -33.35 18.26 23.70
CA ASN A 41 -32.80 17.34 24.71
C ASN A 41 -33.81 16.81 25.75
N LYS A 42 -34.98 17.44 25.93
CA LYS A 42 -36.01 16.91 26.86
C LYS A 42 -36.91 15.86 26.22
N ASP A 43 -37.11 15.92 24.91
CA ASP A 43 -37.96 14.97 24.18
C ASP A 43 -37.31 13.60 24.03
N ILE A 44 -36.00 13.52 23.81
CA ILE A 44 -35.33 12.24 23.57
C ILE A 44 -35.41 11.34 24.81
N GLY A 45 -35.26 11.90 26.01
CA GLY A 45 -35.39 11.16 27.27
C GLY A 45 -36.81 10.61 27.45
N MET A 46 -37.82 11.43 27.18
CA MET A 46 -39.23 11.02 27.25
C MET A 46 -39.57 9.97 26.18
N VAL A 47 -39.02 10.11 24.97
CA VAL A 47 -39.20 9.14 23.87
C VAL A 47 -38.53 7.81 24.19
N ILE A 48 -37.34 7.81 24.81
CA ILE A 48 -36.65 6.59 25.25
C ILE A 48 -37.41 5.93 26.41
N GLU A 49 -37.93 6.71 27.36
CA GLU A 49 -38.68 6.20 28.51
C GLU A 49 -40.03 5.59 28.08
N VAL A 50 -40.74 6.24 27.16
CA VAL A 50 -41.97 5.72 26.54
C VAL A 50 -41.68 4.50 25.65
N ALA A 51 -40.57 4.50 24.90
CA ALA A 51 -40.16 3.33 24.13
C ALA A 51 -39.80 2.15 25.04
N SER A 52 -39.12 2.42 26.16
CA SER A 52 -38.75 1.41 27.16
C SER A 52 -39.98 0.84 27.86
N SER A 53 -40.92 1.69 28.29
CA SER A 53 -42.18 1.23 28.90
C SER A 53 -43.02 0.41 27.92
N ASN A 54 -43.06 0.78 26.64
CA ASN A 54 -43.77 0.03 25.60
C ASN A 54 -43.11 -1.32 25.30
N ILE A 55 -41.78 -1.42 25.38
CA ILE A 55 -41.06 -2.70 25.27
C ILE A 55 -41.36 -3.59 26.49
N VAL A 56 -41.35 -3.03 27.70
CA VAL A 56 -41.65 -3.77 28.94
C VAL A 56 -43.10 -4.26 28.96
N ASP A 57 -44.04 -3.42 28.54
CA ASP A 57 -45.47 -3.78 28.46
C ASP A 57 -45.73 -4.84 27.37
N ALA A 58 -45.04 -4.76 26.23
CA ALA A 58 -45.11 -5.80 25.18
C ALA A 58 -44.51 -7.16 25.61
N ILE A 59 -43.58 -7.17 26.57
CA ILE A 59 -43.03 -8.40 27.17
C ILE A 59 -43.99 -8.99 28.22
N GLN A 60 -44.66 -8.15 29.01
CA GLN A 60 -45.62 -8.58 30.03
C GLN A 60 -46.99 -9.00 29.44
N HIS A 61 -47.40 -8.37 28.34
CA HIS A 61 -48.64 -8.66 27.63
C HIS A 61 -48.34 -9.06 26.17
N PRO A 62 -47.84 -10.29 25.92
CA PRO A 62 -47.54 -10.71 24.56
C PRO A 62 -48.83 -10.70 23.72
N PRO A 63 -48.87 -9.96 22.59
CA PRO A 63 -50.06 -9.89 21.76
C PRO A 63 -50.36 -11.26 21.14
N LYS A 64 -51.63 -11.67 21.15
CA LYS A 64 -52.12 -13.00 20.72
C LYS A 64 -52.13 -13.22 19.18
N ALA A 65 -51.36 -12.45 18.41
CA ALA A 65 -51.25 -12.60 16.95
C ALA A 65 -49.80 -12.96 16.58
N PRO A 66 -49.59 -13.78 15.52
CA PRO A 66 -48.26 -14.27 15.18
C PRO A 66 -47.34 -13.10 14.78
N LEU A 67 -46.42 -12.74 15.68
CA LEU A 67 -45.42 -11.68 15.48
C LEU A 67 -44.31 -12.14 14.53
N ILE A 68 -44.66 -12.36 13.26
CA ILE A 68 -43.70 -12.23 12.16
C ILE A 68 -44.05 -10.93 11.45
N SER A 69 -43.75 -9.79 12.09
CA SER A 69 -44.00 -8.49 11.46
C SER A 69 -43.09 -8.35 10.25
N ALA A 70 -43.60 -7.81 9.14
CA ALA A 70 -42.83 -7.59 7.92
C ALA A 70 -41.51 -6.84 8.20
N SER A 71 -41.52 -5.93 9.18
CA SER A 71 -40.32 -5.22 9.66
C SER A 71 -39.22 -6.14 10.20
N LEU A 72 -39.57 -7.19 10.94
CA LEU A 72 -38.60 -8.15 11.47
C LEU A 72 -38.01 -8.99 10.33
N ILE A 73 -38.84 -9.43 9.38
CA ILE A 73 -38.38 -10.16 8.18
C ILE A 73 -37.44 -9.28 7.36
N THR A 74 -37.81 -8.01 7.10
CA THR A 74 -36.97 -7.07 6.35
C THR A 74 -35.66 -6.78 7.08
N ALA A 75 -35.68 -6.63 8.41
CA ALA A 75 -34.48 -6.45 9.21
C ALA A 75 -33.56 -7.67 9.17
N LEU A 76 -34.10 -8.89 9.23
CA LEU A 76 -33.34 -10.14 9.08
C LEU A 76 -32.71 -10.24 7.69
N ILE A 77 -33.47 -10.02 6.62
CA ILE A 77 -32.96 -10.05 5.25
C ILE A 77 -31.87 -8.98 5.07
N SER A 78 -32.11 -7.76 5.55
CA SER A 78 -31.14 -6.67 5.48
C SER A 78 -29.85 -7.02 6.23
N THR A 79 -29.97 -7.64 7.40
CA THR A 79 -28.80 -8.09 8.20
C THR A 79 -28.03 -9.19 7.47
N MET A 80 -28.72 -10.16 6.87
CA MET A 80 -28.09 -11.22 6.08
C MET A 80 -27.38 -10.67 4.83
N CYS A 81 -28.00 -9.73 4.13
CA CYS A 81 -27.37 -9.04 3.00
C CYS A 81 -26.13 -8.25 3.45
N ALA A 82 -26.23 -7.47 4.53
CA ALA A 82 -25.12 -6.70 5.07
C ALA A 82 -23.97 -7.61 5.51
N ALA A 83 -24.25 -8.72 6.20
CA ALA A 83 -23.25 -9.69 6.60
C ALA A 83 -22.56 -10.36 5.40
N THR A 84 -23.32 -10.67 4.35
CA THR A 84 -22.78 -11.26 3.11
C THR A 84 -21.85 -10.27 2.40
N VAL A 85 -22.26 -9.01 2.28
CA VAL A 85 -21.43 -7.95 1.69
C VAL A 85 -20.16 -7.72 2.51
N ALA A 86 -20.27 -7.65 3.84
CA ALA A 86 -19.13 -7.50 4.73
C ALA A 86 -18.16 -8.68 4.62
N PHE A 87 -18.66 -9.91 4.53
CA PHE A 87 -17.83 -11.11 4.33
C PHE A 87 -17.07 -11.07 3.01
N ILE A 88 -17.75 -10.74 1.90
CA ILE A 88 -17.12 -10.63 0.57
C ILE A 88 -16.07 -9.51 0.58
N TYR A 89 -16.39 -8.35 1.13
CA TYR A 89 -15.46 -7.24 1.27
C TYR A 89 -14.22 -7.64 2.06
N ASN A 90 -14.38 -8.23 3.25
CA ASN A 90 -13.27 -8.67 4.08
C ASN A 90 -12.38 -9.69 3.35
N LYS A 91 -12.98 -10.64 2.64
CA LYS A 91 -12.24 -11.63 1.85
C LYS A 91 -11.40 -10.97 0.74
N ILE A 92 -12.00 -10.06 -0.02
CA ILE A 92 -11.31 -9.34 -1.11
C ILE A 92 -10.22 -8.44 -0.54
N HIS A 93 -10.51 -7.73 0.54
CA HIS A 93 -9.58 -6.85 1.24
C HIS A 93 -8.34 -7.63 1.69
N TRP A 94 -8.52 -8.75 2.41
CA TRP A 94 -7.40 -9.58 2.87
C TRP A 94 -6.58 -10.14 1.72
N HIS A 95 -7.22 -10.61 0.65
CA HIS A 95 -6.50 -11.07 -0.53
C HIS A 95 -5.65 -9.95 -1.18
N SER A 96 -6.21 -8.73 -1.26
CA SER A 96 -5.50 -7.57 -1.78
C SER A 96 -4.33 -7.17 -0.87
N VAL A 97 -4.52 -7.18 0.45
CA VAL A 97 -3.47 -6.86 1.44
C VAL A 97 -2.31 -7.85 1.32
N ILE A 98 -2.58 -9.15 1.33
CA ILE A 98 -1.53 -10.19 1.22
C ILE A 98 -0.75 -10.04 -0.09
N LYS A 99 -1.45 -9.78 -1.20
CA LYS A 99 -0.81 -9.58 -2.51
C LYS A 99 0.07 -8.33 -2.54
N ARG A 100 -0.35 -7.24 -1.89
CA ARG A 100 0.46 -6.01 -1.78
C ARG A 100 1.68 -6.25 -0.90
N GLU A 101 1.50 -6.87 0.25
CA GLU A 101 2.57 -7.17 1.19
C GLU A 101 3.65 -8.07 0.56
N ALA A 102 3.26 -9.12 -0.15
CA ALA A 102 4.20 -10.00 -0.86
C ALA A 102 5.05 -9.23 -1.90
N LYS A 103 4.44 -8.26 -2.60
CA LYS A 103 5.16 -7.43 -3.56
C LYS A 103 6.11 -6.43 -2.89
N THR A 104 5.68 -5.83 -1.78
CA THR A 104 6.54 -4.92 -1.00
C THR A 104 7.74 -5.68 -0.46
N LYS A 105 7.54 -6.87 0.12
CA LYS A 105 8.62 -7.74 0.61
C LYS A 105 9.63 -8.11 -0.48
N LEU A 106 9.17 -8.35 -1.71
CA LEU A 106 10.07 -8.60 -2.84
C LEU A 106 10.90 -7.36 -3.19
N LEU A 107 10.31 -6.17 -3.22
CA LEU A 107 11.07 -4.93 -3.48
C LEU A 107 12.06 -4.61 -2.37
N GLU A 108 11.67 -4.86 -1.11
CA GLU A 108 12.53 -4.71 0.07
C GLU A 108 13.72 -5.67 -0.03
N SER A 109 13.47 -6.95 -0.36
CA SER A 109 14.53 -7.92 -0.60
C SER A 109 15.49 -7.51 -1.73
N ILE A 110 15.00 -6.94 -2.83
CA ILE A 110 15.88 -6.38 -3.88
C ILE A 110 16.71 -5.22 -3.31
N SER A 111 16.10 -4.32 -2.55
CA SER A 111 16.78 -3.18 -1.94
C SER A 111 17.91 -3.63 -1.00
N ASP A 112 17.67 -4.67 -0.20
CA ASP A 112 18.67 -5.20 0.73
C ASP A 112 19.86 -5.80 0.00
N VAL A 113 19.61 -6.65 -1.01
CA VAL A 113 20.68 -7.25 -1.82
C VAL A 113 21.46 -6.19 -2.58
N VAL A 114 20.82 -5.11 -3.05
CA VAL A 114 21.49 -3.97 -3.69
C VAL A 114 22.42 -3.25 -2.70
N ASN A 115 22.03 -3.16 -1.43
CA ASN A 115 22.84 -2.52 -0.40
C ASN A 115 24.05 -3.38 0.00
N GLU A 116 23.87 -4.71 0.06
CA GLU A 116 24.98 -5.66 0.23
C GLU A 116 25.95 -5.60 -0.96
N LEU A 117 25.42 -5.67 -2.18
CA LEU A 117 26.20 -5.53 -3.42
C LEU A 117 26.99 -4.22 -3.45
N ARG A 118 26.37 -3.10 -3.03
CA ARG A 118 27.07 -1.81 -2.94
C ARG A 118 28.27 -1.90 -2.01
N THR A 119 28.11 -2.52 -0.84
CA THR A 119 29.18 -2.61 0.17
C THR A 119 30.34 -3.46 -0.35
N ASP A 120 30.04 -4.62 -0.93
CA ASP A 120 31.05 -5.50 -1.52
C ASP A 120 31.76 -4.84 -2.72
N ALA A 121 31.00 -4.24 -3.63
CA ALA A 121 31.55 -3.59 -4.83
C ALA A 121 32.42 -2.37 -4.46
N ILE A 122 32.00 -1.54 -3.50
CA ILE A 122 32.81 -0.42 -3.02
C ILE A 122 34.10 -0.92 -2.37
N SER A 123 34.02 -1.92 -1.49
CA SER A 123 35.19 -2.54 -0.85
C SER A 123 36.18 -3.05 -1.91
N TYR A 124 35.66 -3.80 -2.88
CA TYR A 124 36.45 -4.35 -3.98
C TYR A 124 37.17 -3.24 -4.76
N TRP A 125 36.44 -2.25 -5.27
CA TRP A 125 37.01 -1.17 -6.09
C TRP A 125 37.91 -0.20 -5.32
N LEU A 126 37.73 -0.07 -3.99
CA LEU A 126 38.63 0.71 -3.14
C LEU A 126 39.96 0.01 -2.84
N LYS A 127 39.98 -1.31 -2.67
CA LYS A 127 41.21 -2.06 -2.29
C LYS A 127 42.23 -2.14 -3.42
N GLY A 128 41.78 -2.22 -4.68
CA GLY A 128 42.64 -2.62 -5.80
C GLY A 128 43.11 -4.08 -5.69
N TYR A 129 43.85 -4.57 -6.69
CA TYR A 129 44.45 -5.89 -6.61
C TYR A 129 45.70 -5.90 -5.71
N SER A 130 45.81 -6.91 -4.86
CA SER A 130 47.04 -7.22 -4.12
C SER A 130 47.18 -8.73 -3.94
N LYS A 131 48.38 -9.25 -4.22
CA LYS A 131 48.67 -10.70 -4.06
C LYS A 131 48.40 -11.21 -2.65
N LYS A 132 48.61 -10.37 -1.62
CA LYS A 132 48.38 -10.74 -0.21
C LYS A 132 46.90 -10.91 0.13
N SER A 133 46.01 -10.26 -0.62
CA SER A 133 44.55 -10.30 -0.40
C SER A 133 43.80 -11.05 -1.50
N ALA A 134 44.49 -11.81 -2.36
CA ALA A 134 43.89 -12.46 -3.53
C ALA A 134 42.71 -13.37 -3.17
N LYS A 135 42.80 -14.14 -2.08
CA LYS A 135 41.69 -14.98 -1.60
C LYS A 135 40.46 -14.16 -1.20
N SER A 136 40.66 -13.09 -0.42
CA SER A 136 39.58 -12.20 0.00
C SER A 136 38.94 -11.46 -1.19
N LEU A 137 39.73 -11.12 -2.21
CA LEU A 137 39.23 -10.50 -3.45
C LEU A 137 38.37 -11.48 -4.25
N LEU A 138 38.79 -12.75 -4.36
CA LEU A 138 38.00 -13.78 -5.02
C LEU A 138 36.66 -14.00 -4.30
N GLU A 139 36.66 -14.01 -2.97
CA GLU A 139 35.41 -14.09 -2.19
C GLU A 139 34.49 -12.89 -2.46
N GLU A 140 35.04 -11.66 -2.53
CA GLU A 140 34.28 -10.45 -2.91
C GLU A 140 33.72 -10.55 -4.34
N GLU A 141 34.50 -11.03 -5.31
CA GLU A 141 34.06 -11.22 -6.70
C GLU A 141 32.90 -12.22 -6.79
N MET A 142 33.00 -13.34 -6.06
CA MET A 142 31.92 -14.32 -5.98
C MET A 142 30.65 -13.74 -5.35
N ARG A 143 30.77 -12.96 -4.27
CA ARG A 143 29.62 -12.28 -3.64
C ARG A 143 28.98 -11.27 -4.58
N ILE A 144 29.77 -10.46 -5.27
CA ILE A 144 29.29 -9.49 -6.27
C ILE A 144 28.48 -10.19 -7.37
N LYS A 145 29.03 -11.26 -7.95
CA LYS A 145 28.33 -12.04 -8.99
C LYS A 145 27.03 -12.67 -8.48
N ALA A 146 27.07 -13.25 -7.27
CA ALA A 146 25.90 -13.84 -6.65
C ALA A 146 24.79 -12.80 -6.43
N SER A 147 25.13 -11.64 -5.86
CA SER A 147 24.17 -10.56 -5.61
C SER A 147 23.57 -10.01 -6.90
N LEU A 148 24.38 -9.80 -7.96
CA LEU A 148 23.89 -9.39 -9.27
C LEU A 148 22.90 -10.42 -9.86
N ASN A 149 23.17 -11.71 -9.70
CA ASN A 149 22.27 -12.76 -10.18
C ASN A 149 20.97 -12.86 -9.36
N ILE A 150 21.07 -12.71 -8.04
CA ILE A 150 19.91 -12.67 -7.14
C ILE A 150 19.01 -11.49 -7.50
N ILE A 151 19.56 -10.29 -7.72
CA ILE A 151 18.79 -9.11 -8.14
C ILE A 151 18.02 -9.40 -9.43
N ASN A 152 18.68 -9.93 -10.46
CA ASN A 152 18.02 -10.26 -11.74
C ASN A 152 16.90 -11.32 -11.58
N SER A 153 17.17 -12.35 -10.77
CA SER A 153 16.20 -13.41 -10.49
C SER A 153 14.98 -12.86 -9.76
N THR A 154 15.18 -12.04 -8.74
CA THR A 154 14.10 -11.42 -7.97
C THR A 154 13.32 -10.39 -8.80
N ILE A 155 13.98 -9.62 -9.68
CA ILE A 155 13.31 -8.77 -10.68
C ILE A 155 12.39 -9.62 -11.56
N THR A 156 12.86 -10.76 -12.06
CA THR A 156 12.07 -11.66 -12.92
C THR A 156 10.83 -12.18 -12.18
N ILE A 157 10.99 -12.61 -10.92
CA ILE A 157 9.88 -13.02 -10.06
C ILE A 157 8.89 -11.86 -9.87
N TYR A 158 9.38 -10.66 -9.55
CA TYR A 158 8.55 -9.48 -9.34
C TYR A 158 7.72 -9.12 -10.58
N VAL A 159 8.38 -9.04 -11.75
CA VAL A 159 7.76 -8.73 -13.05
C VAL A 159 6.65 -9.72 -13.41
N SER A 160 6.81 -11.00 -13.04
CA SER A 160 5.78 -12.02 -13.27
C SER A 160 4.46 -11.70 -12.52
N GLN A 161 4.55 -11.05 -11.35
CA GLN A 161 3.41 -10.67 -10.50
C GLN A 161 2.80 -9.32 -10.87
N VAL A 162 3.43 -8.57 -11.78
CA VAL A 162 2.91 -7.30 -12.31
C VAL A 162 1.83 -7.58 -13.36
N PRO A 163 0.73 -6.79 -13.37
CA PRO A 163 -0.30 -6.89 -14.40
C PRO A 163 0.27 -6.76 -15.82
N ARG A 164 -0.25 -7.55 -16.78
CA ARG A 164 0.29 -7.65 -18.16
C ARG A 164 0.48 -6.29 -18.85
N PHE A 165 -0.43 -5.34 -18.63
CA PHE A 165 -0.39 -4.01 -19.24
C PHE A 165 0.75 -3.11 -18.73
N LYS A 166 1.19 -3.30 -17.48
CA LYS A 166 2.33 -2.56 -16.89
C LYS A 166 3.65 -3.32 -16.98
N ARG A 167 3.60 -4.63 -17.27
CA ARG A 167 4.75 -5.54 -17.21
C ARG A 167 5.94 -5.05 -18.03
N LYS A 168 5.76 -4.77 -19.32
CA LYS A 168 6.86 -4.34 -20.21
C LYS A 168 7.56 -3.07 -19.71
N GLN A 169 6.79 -2.08 -19.26
CA GLN A 169 7.33 -0.81 -18.76
C GLN A 169 8.14 -1.01 -17.48
N VAL A 170 7.60 -1.78 -16.53
CA VAL A 170 8.27 -2.05 -15.25
C VAL A 170 9.51 -2.91 -15.46
N GLU A 171 9.42 -3.94 -16.30
CA GLU A 171 10.53 -4.82 -16.65
C GLU A 171 11.66 -4.05 -17.32
N SER A 172 11.36 -3.25 -18.34
CA SER A 172 12.38 -2.44 -19.04
C SER A 172 13.11 -1.49 -18.08
N LYS A 173 12.39 -0.84 -17.16
CA LYS A 173 13.01 0.04 -16.15
C LYS A 173 13.92 -0.73 -15.19
N LEU A 174 13.45 -1.85 -14.64
CA LEU A 174 14.22 -2.63 -13.67
C LEU A 174 15.43 -3.30 -14.31
N ARG A 175 15.27 -3.86 -15.53
CA ARG A 175 16.36 -4.50 -16.28
C ARG A 175 17.41 -3.49 -16.71
N SER A 176 17.01 -2.35 -17.29
CA SER A 176 17.96 -1.28 -17.65
C SER A 176 18.81 -0.85 -16.47
N PHE A 177 18.23 -0.72 -15.27
CA PHE A 177 18.98 -0.40 -14.07
C PHE A 177 19.93 -1.52 -13.63
N HIS A 178 19.48 -2.77 -13.69
CA HIS A 178 20.31 -3.93 -13.37
C HIS A 178 21.48 -4.08 -14.34
N ASP A 179 21.24 -3.91 -15.64
CA ASP A 179 22.25 -3.98 -16.70
C ASP A 179 23.29 -2.85 -16.53
N GLU A 180 22.84 -1.62 -16.30
CA GLU A 180 23.74 -0.49 -15.99
C GLU A 180 24.59 -0.75 -14.74
N LEU A 181 24.00 -1.32 -13.68
CA LEU A 181 24.71 -1.65 -12.45
C LEU A 181 25.74 -2.77 -12.68
N PHE A 182 25.35 -3.78 -13.47
CA PHE A 182 26.21 -4.88 -13.88
C PHE A 182 27.43 -4.36 -14.64
N ASP A 183 27.22 -3.50 -15.64
CA ASP A 183 28.29 -2.95 -16.47
C ASP A 183 29.26 -2.08 -15.65
N ILE A 184 28.75 -1.22 -14.77
CA ILE A 184 29.60 -0.36 -13.93
C ILE A 184 30.48 -1.20 -12.98
N ILE A 185 29.90 -2.24 -12.37
CA ILE A 185 30.58 -3.06 -11.37
C ILE A 185 31.55 -4.05 -12.01
N THR A 186 31.17 -4.68 -13.12
CA THR A 186 31.94 -5.78 -13.75
C THR A 186 32.72 -5.37 -14.99
N GLY A 187 32.55 -4.15 -15.48
CA GLY A 187 33.32 -3.63 -16.61
C GLY A 187 34.79 -3.35 -16.29
N ASP A 188 35.57 -3.09 -17.34
CA ASP A 188 37.01 -2.80 -17.31
C ASP A 188 37.85 -3.95 -16.72
N ASP A 189 38.68 -3.63 -15.74
CA ASP A 189 39.66 -4.52 -15.11
C ASP A 189 39.07 -5.44 -14.02
N PHE A 190 37.76 -5.72 -14.04
CA PHE A 190 37.14 -6.64 -13.09
C PHE A 190 37.77 -8.04 -13.17
N GLU A 191 38.03 -8.68 -12.04
CA GLU A 191 38.77 -9.96 -11.92
C GLU A 191 40.23 -9.94 -12.40
N THR A 192 40.72 -8.81 -12.91
CA THR A 192 42.10 -8.74 -13.39
C THR A 192 43.08 -8.49 -12.24
N GLN A 193 44.28 -9.05 -12.39
CA GLN A 193 45.39 -8.84 -11.44
C GLN A 193 46.06 -7.47 -11.61
N THR A 194 45.76 -6.74 -12.69
CA THR A 194 46.29 -5.39 -12.98
C THR A 194 45.41 -4.28 -12.42
N ARG A 195 44.25 -4.63 -11.88
CA ARG A 195 43.24 -3.68 -11.37
C ARG A 195 43.81 -2.76 -10.29
N LYS A 196 43.66 -1.46 -10.53
CA LYS A 196 43.98 -0.41 -9.56
C LYS A 196 42.73 0.00 -8.77
N GLN A 197 42.98 0.73 -7.69
CA GLN A 197 41.90 1.41 -6.97
C GLN A 197 41.23 2.43 -7.89
N ASP A 198 39.90 2.44 -7.92
CA ASP A 198 39.12 3.38 -8.72
C ASP A 198 38.05 4.07 -7.86
N LYS A 199 38.34 5.32 -7.47
CA LYS A 199 37.42 6.15 -6.69
C LYS A 199 36.24 6.67 -7.54
N GLY A 200 36.43 6.81 -8.84
CA GLY A 200 35.38 7.23 -9.78
C GLY A 200 34.29 6.17 -9.88
N LYS A 201 34.69 4.90 -10.09
CA LYS A 201 33.78 3.75 -10.05
C LYS A 201 33.05 3.63 -8.71
N VAL A 202 33.77 3.76 -7.60
CA VAL A 202 33.16 3.71 -6.25
C VAL A 202 32.06 4.75 -6.10
N SER A 203 32.28 5.99 -6.55
CA SER A 203 31.27 7.03 -6.54
C SER A 203 30.10 6.70 -7.47
N ALA A 204 30.35 6.19 -8.67
CA ALA A 204 29.32 5.82 -9.63
C ALA A 204 28.43 4.68 -9.11
N ILE A 205 29.03 3.61 -8.57
CA ILE A 205 28.34 2.47 -7.94
C ILE A 205 27.47 2.97 -6.79
N SER A 206 28.05 3.77 -5.89
CA SER A 206 27.35 4.34 -4.74
C SER A 206 26.11 5.13 -5.17
N THR A 207 26.26 6.05 -6.13
CA THR A 207 25.16 6.87 -6.64
C THR A 207 24.08 6.02 -7.32
N LYS A 208 24.47 5.05 -8.15
CA LYS A 208 23.53 4.18 -8.87
C LYS A 208 22.75 3.26 -7.94
N CYS A 209 23.38 2.65 -6.94
CA CYS A 209 22.68 1.83 -5.94
C CYS A 209 21.67 2.66 -5.13
N VAL A 210 22.01 3.90 -4.76
CA VAL A 210 21.06 4.81 -4.08
C VAL A 210 19.90 5.17 -5.01
N ALA A 211 20.18 5.53 -6.25
CA ALA A 211 19.15 5.86 -7.24
C ALA A 211 18.20 4.67 -7.48
N PHE A 212 18.74 3.46 -7.56
CA PHE A 212 17.94 2.25 -7.73
C PHE A 212 17.04 1.99 -6.52
N ARG A 213 17.56 2.15 -5.30
CA ARG A 213 16.75 2.04 -4.07
C ARG A 213 15.62 3.07 -4.04
N VAL A 214 15.89 4.31 -4.43
CA VAL A 214 14.84 5.34 -4.55
C VAL A 214 13.80 4.91 -5.58
N LEU A 215 14.24 4.41 -6.75
CA LEU A 215 13.32 3.90 -7.77
C LEU A 215 12.42 2.79 -7.25
N LEU A 216 12.96 1.79 -6.54
CA LEU A 216 12.17 0.70 -5.94
C LEU A 216 11.08 1.25 -5.01
N ASN A 217 11.40 2.24 -4.19
CA ASN A 217 10.45 2.88 -3.28
C ASN A 217 9.37 3.72 -3.99
N THR A 218 9.62 4.17 -5.21
CA THR A 218 8.60 4.92 -6.00
C THR A 218 7.57 4.01 -6.68
N ILE A 219 7.79 2.69 -6.72
CA ILE A 219 6.87 1.77 -7.39
C ILE A 219 5.62 1.60 -6.52
N LYS A 220 4.51 2.24 -6.94
CA LYS A 220 3.22 2.18 -6.25
C LYS A 220 2.39 0.93 -6.62
N PHE A 221 1.65 0.40 -5.65
CA PHE A 221 0.85 -0.82 -5.74
C PHE A 221 -0.66 -0.61 -5.81
#